data_AF-A0AB73T182-F1
#
_entry.id   AF-A0AB73T182-F1
#
_cell.length_a   1.000
_cell.length_b   1.000
_cell.length_c   1.000
_cell.angle_alpha   90.00
_cell.angle_beta   90.00
_cell.angle_gamma   90.00
#
_symmetry.space_group_name_H-M   'P 1'
#
loop_
_entity.id
_entity.type
_entity.pdbx_description
1 polymer ?
#
loop_
_entity_poly.entity_id
_entity_poly.type
_entity_poly.pdbx_seq_one_letter_code
_entity_poly.pdbx_strand_id
1 'polypeptide(L)'
;MKLRRMLLTAAALSLAVLSGGLFSVQADASDSAGTINKGVYIGGVDVSGMTVEEASQAVEAKVAEMGNTKVTLRVADKQLDTTAAELGLTWENKSVVNEAAGLGKSGNLIKRYKDNKDLENETKTFNLTYTTDSSKLASFVNTECVQLNCEAQDGSLTRENGYFEIVPGVTGVKVDVDKSVKAITDYMDTAFNGSPASIQLAAEEVKPKGTEEELSKVQDVLGTATTYYGSTYGRNVNVEVGAQRLNGHLLYPGDSFSVTDAVVPFTAENGYELAPSYESGKVVDSYGGGICQVSTTLYNAVLKSELDVLARSNHTMTVSYVDPSKDAAIAEGLMDLVFQNNTDAPIYIEGYAYGGELTFTIYGHETRPADRVVEYVSEVTSRTTPEGVKLYAKPDQNVGYVAQIQSAMEGLTAVLWKNVYYNGETETTQVNSSFYQATPTSYEIGTATDDPSVSAAIYEAIAANDLDMVNSIIANGAGGTGQSETEAPPETEAPTEATEAPQTDAPQTEAPQTDAPQTDATEAPVENPPAEEQVPSDAPQGYDENGQPIQY
;
A
#
# COMPACT_ATOMS: atom_id res chain seq x y z
N MET A 1 -30.29 -109.96 -3.87
CA MET A 1 -30.51 -111.21 -3.12
C MET A 1 -31.15 -110.84 -1.79
N LYS A 2 -32.35 -111.40 -1.51
CA LYS A 2 -32.99 -111.58 -0.19
C LYS A 2 -33.30 -110.31 0.65
N LEU A 3 -34.45 -110.16 1.32
CA LEU A 3 -35.72 -110.86 1.34
C LEU A 3 -36.63 -110.07 2.33
N ARG A 4 -37.88 -109.77 1.91
CA ARG A 4 -39.14 -109.89 2.69
C ARG A 4 -39.28 -109.21 4.08
N ARG A 5 -40.33 -108.38 4.20
CA ARG A 5 -41.61 -108.61 4.93
C ARG A 5 -41.60 -107.91 6.30
N MET A 6 -42.67 -107.34 6.87
CA MET A 6 -44.10 -107.72 6.91
C MET A 6 -44.86 -106.54 7.60
N LEU A 7 -46.05 -106.12 7.11
CA LEU A 7 -47.38 -106.25 7.76
C LEU A 7 -47.67 -105.26 8.93
N LEU A 8 -48.89 -104.84 9.32
CA LEU A 8 -50.26 -105.38 9.26
C LEU A 8 -51.29 -104.23 9.50
N THR A 9 -52.37 -104.21 8.71
CA THR A 9 -53.83 -104.01 9.04
C THR A 9 -54.29 -102.95 10.07
N ALA A 10 -55.42 -102.25 9.89
CA ALA A 10 -56.75 -102.77 9.57
C ALA A 10 -57.78 -101.67 9.19
N ALA A 11 -58.81 -102.08 8.43
CA ALA A 11 -60.24 -101.70 8.46
C ALA A 11 -60.65 -100.21 8.24
N ALA A 12 -61.80 -99.83 7.69
CA ALA A 12 -62.90 -100.40 6.91
C ALA A 12 -63.83 -99.21 6.59
N LEU A 13 -64.50 -99.24 5.43
CA LEU A 13 -65.83 -98.67 5.13
C LEU A 13 -66.22 -97.19 5.40
N SER A 14 -66.74 -96.56 4.32
CA SER A 14 -67.90 -95.64 4.22
C SER A 14 -67.83 -94.12 4.58
N LEU A 15 -68.03 -93.31 3.52
CA LEU A 15 -69.12 -92.33 3.31
C LEU A 15 -69.18 -91.01 4.13
N ALA A 16 -68.82 -89.88 3.49
CA ALA A 16 -69.39 -88.50 3.62
C ALA A 16 -68.53 -87.54 2.74
N VAL A 17 -68.90 -87.20 1.49
CA VAL A 17 -69.77 -86.09 1.02
C VAL A 17 -69.33 -84.67 1.44
N LEU A 18 -69.27 -83.78 0.41
CA LEU A 18 -69.25 -82.31 0.38
C LEU A 18 -67.90 -81.60 0.59
N SER A 19 -67.54 -80.56 -0.13
CA SER A 19 -67.92 -79.96 -1.43
C SER A 19 -67.05 -78.69 -1.54
N GLY A 20 -66.84 -78.21 -2.77
CA GLY A 20 -66.03 -77.04 -3.08
C GLY A 20 -66.26 -75.83 -2.16
N GLY A 21 -65.15 -75.28 -1.67
CA GLY A 21 -65.04 -73.92 -1.19
C GLY A 21 -64.05 -73.20 -2.08
N LEU A 22 -64.57 -72.47 -3.07
CA LEU A 22 -63.90 -71.31 -3.62
C LEU A 22 -63.59 -70.39 -2.45
N PHE A 23 -62.37 -70.47 -1.89
CA PHE A 23 -61.81 -69.31 -1.24
C PHE A 23 -61.40 -68.37 -2.36
N SER A 24 -62.31 -67.46 -2.67
CA SER A 24 -61.95 -66.13 -3.13
C SER A 24 -60.91 -65.60 -2.16
N VAL A 25 -59.63 -65.85 -2.43
CA VAL A 25 -58.64 -64.83 -2.11
C VAL A 25 -59.04 -63.72 -3.05
N GLN A 26 -59.86 -62.81 -2.53
CA GLN A 26 -59.87 -61.45 -3.02
C GLN A 26 -58.40 -61.09 -3.15
N ALA A 27 -57.92 -61.06 -4.40
CA ALA A 27 -56.90 -60.13 -4.72
C ALA A 27 -57.44 -58.80 -4.22
N ASP A 28 -56.98 -58.38 -3.04
CA ASP A 28 -56.92 -56.96 -2.73
C ASP A 28 -55.97 -56.38 -3.78
N ALA A 29 -56.52 -56.20 -4.97
CA ALA A 29 -56.18 -55.12 -5.86
C ALA A 29 -56.67 -53.84 -5.16
N SER A 30 -56.11 -53.53 -3.99
CA SER A 30 -56.07 -52.15 -3.55
C SER A 30 -55.06 -51.47 -4.47
N ASP A 31 -55.43 -50.32 -4.98
CA ASP A 31 -54.72 -49.45 -5.92
C ASP A 31 -53.26 -49.12 -5.52
N SER A 32 -52.39 -50.12 -5.54
CA SER A 32 -50.94 -50.04 -5.30
C SER A 32 -50.19 -49.69 -6.59
N ALA A 33 -50.90 -49.28 -7.64
CA ALA A 33 -50.30 -49.00 -8.95
C ALA A 33 -49.35 -47.79 -8.92
N GLY A 34 -49.37 -46.95 -7.87
CA GLY A 34 -48.57 -45.72 -7.77
C GLY A 34 -47.67 -45.54 -6.53
N THR A 35 -47.68 -46.43 -5.53
CA THR A 35 -46.99 -46.20 -4.23
C THR A 35 -45.82 -47.16 -3.98
N ILE A 36 -44.75 -46.74 -3.32
CA ILE A 36 -43.55 -47.56 -3.06
C ILE A 36 -43.88 -48.75 -2.16
N ASN A 37 -43.26 -49.91 -2.44
CA ASN A 37 -43.46 -51.13 -1.65
C ASN A 37 -43.02 -50.97 -0.19
N LYS A 38 -43.61 -51.74 0.73
CA LYS A 38 -43.22 -51.73 2.15
C LYS A 38 -41.79 -52.22 2.35
N GLY A 39 -41.11 -51.68 3.36
CA GLY A 39 -39.75 -52.06 3.73
C GLY A 39 -38.67 -51.37 2.90
N VAL A 40 -39.00 -50.30 2.17
CA VAL A 40 -38.07 -49.53 1.34
C VAL A 40 -37.69 -48.22 2.03
N TYR A 41 -36.38 -47.97 2.13
CA TYR A 41 -35.80 -46.78 2.73
C TYR A 41 -34.90 -46.06 1.72
N ILE A 42 -34.87 -44.73 1.77
CA ILE A 42 -33.93 -43.89 1.00
C ILE A 42 -33.20 -42.98 1.96
N GLY A 43 -31.88 -43.10 2.08
CA GLY A 43 -31.09 -42.27 3.00
C GLY A 43 -31.53 -42.35 4.47
N GLY A 44 -32.10 -43.48 4.88
CA GLY A 44 -32.67 -43.68 6.23
C GLY A 44 -34.11 -43.20 6.41
N VAL A 45 -34.75 -42.60 5.40
CA VAL A 45 -36.17 -42.23 5.41
C VAL A 45 -37.03 -43.42 4.99
N ASP A 46 -38.03 -43.78 5.80
CA ASP A 46 -39.03 -44.79 5.42
C ASP A 46 -39.99 -44.21 4.37
N VAL A 47 -39.94 -44.75 3.16
CA VAL A 47 -40.78 -44.31 2.04
C VAL A 47 -41.88 -45.31 1.70
N SER A 48 -42.10 -46.30 2.57
CA SER A 48 -43.11 -47.34 2.40
C SER A 48 -44.51 -46.75 2.20
N GLY A 49 -45.17 -47.10 1.10
CA GLY A 49 -46.53 -46.65 0.79
C GLY A 49 -46.65 -45.21 0.28
N MET A 50 -45.55 -44.47 0.15
CA MET A 50 -45.53 -43.12 -0.44
C MET A 50 -45.60 -43.18 -1.96
N THR A 51 -46.18 -42.16 -2.61
CA THR A 51 -45.98 -41.94 -4.05
C THR A 51 -44.54 -41.47 -4.34
N VAL A 52 -44.15 -41.41 -5.61
CA VAL A 52 -42.83 -40.85 -6.01
C VAL A 52 -42.69 -39.40 -5.55
N GLU A 53 -43.76 -38.60 -5.66
CA GLU A 53 -43.77 -37.21 -5.21
C GLU A 53 -43.64 -37.10 -3.69
N GLU A 54 -44.40 -37.88 -2.92
CA GLU A 54 -44.34 -37.90 -1.44
C GLU A 54 -42.96 -38.35 -0.95
N ALA A 55 -42.40 -39.41 -1.55
CA ALA A 55 -41.08 -39.91 -1.21
C ALA A 55 -39.98 -38.89 -1.54
N SER A 56 -40.09 -38.19 -2.69
CA SER A 56 -39.16 -37.12 -3.05
C SER A 56 -39.19 -35.98 -2.02
N GLN A 57 -40.38 -35.56 -1.58
CA GLN A 57 -40.54 -34.52 -0.56
C GLN A 57 -39.99 -34.97 0.81
N ALA A 58 -40.20 -36.24 1.19
CA ALA A 58 -39.69 -36.78 2.45
C ALA A 58 -38.15 -36.84 2.47
N VAL A 59 -37.54 -37.25 1.35
CA VAL A 59 -36.08 -37.24 1.18
C VAL A 59 -35.54 -35.80 1.18
N GLU A 60 -36.20 -34.88 0.48
CA GLU A 60 -35.83 -33.46 0.45
C GLU A 60 -35.85 -32.84 1.85
N ALA A 61 -36.88 -33.13 2.65
CA ALA A 61 -36.97 -32.69 4.04
C ALA A 61 -35.81 -33.25 4.90
N LYS A 62 -35.38 -34.49 4.65
CA LYS A 62 -34.22 -35.08 5.35
C LYS A 62 -32.91 -34.40 4.95
N VAL A 63 -32.71 -34.11 3.67
CA VAL A 63 -31.53 -33.37 3.19
C VAL A 63 -31.53 -31.95 3.76
N ALA A 64 -32.68 -31.29 3.83
CA ALA A 64 -32.82 -29.97 4.46
C ALA A 64 -32.48 -30.00 5.96
N GLU A 65 -32.86 -31.05 6.69
CA GLU A 65 -32.47 -31.25 8.10
C GLU A 65 -30.95 -31.37 8.23
N MET A 66 -30.31 -32.19 7.37
CA MET A 66 -28.85 -32.32 7.29
C MET A 66 -28.17 -31.01 6.90
N GLY A 67 -28.89 -30.10 6.24
CA GLY A 67 -28.44 -28.76 5.92
C GLY A 67 -27.96 -27.96 7.15
N ASN A 68 -28.47 -28.25 8.35
CA ASN A 68 -28.04 -27.60 9.60
C ASN A 68 -26.67 -28.10 10.12
N THR A 69 -26.05 -29.07 9.45
CA THR A 69 -24.75 -29.61 9.85
C THR A 69 -23.68 -28.54 9.74
N LYS A 70 -22.96 -28.29 10.85
CA LYS A 70 -21.87 -27.32 10.91
C LYS A 70 -20.69 -27.74 10.04
N VAL A 71 -20.19 -26.81 9.23
CA VAL A 71 -18.96 -26.96 8.45
C VAL A 71 -18.02 -25.81 8.79
N THR A 72 -16.79 -26.11 9.15
CA THR A 72 -15.75 -25.11 9.46
C THR A 72 -14.75 -25.04 8.30
N LEU A 73 -14.76 -23.94 7.57
CA LEU A 73 -13.80 -23.66 6.50
C LEU A 73 -12.55 -23.00 7.09
N ARG A 74 -11.36 -23.41 6.65
CA ARG A 74 -10.08 -22.91 7.19
C ARG A 74 -9.15 -22.40 6.10
N VAL A 75 -8.43 -21.32 6.39
CA VAL A 75 -7.30 -20.77 5.62
C VAL A 75 -6.28 -20.27 6.63
N ALA A 76 -5.04 -20.78 6.55
CA ALA A 76 -3.99 -20.47 7.53
C ALA A 76 -4.50 -20.65 8.99
N ASP A 77 -4.44 -19.60 9.79
CA ASP A 77 -4.92 -19.53 11.18
C ASP A 77 -6.39 -19.06 11.32
N LYS A 78 -7.00 -18.58 10.24
CA LYS A 78 -8.39 -18.13 10.21
C LYS A 78 -9.37 -19.27 9.93
N GLN A 79 -10.58 -19.13 10.48
CA GLN A 79 -11.68 -20.05 10.25
C GLN A 79 -13.02 -19.33 10.09
N LEU A 80 -13.89 -19.92 9.28
CA LEU A 80 -15.27 -19.51 9.07
C LEU A 80 -16.19 -20.70 9.35
N ASP A 81 -17.09 -20.52 10.31
CA ASP A 81 -18.14 -21.48 10.58
C ASP A 81 -19.37 -21.19 9.71
N THR A 82 -19.88 -22.22 9.05
CA THR A 82 -21.07 -22.18 8.20
C THR A 82 -21.84 -23.49 8.33
N THR A 83 -22.86 -23.69 7.50
CA THR A 83 -23.70 -24.88 7.46
C THR A 83 -23.67 -25.53 6.09
N ALA A 84 -23.96 -26.83 6.03
CA ALA A 84 -24.07 -27.54 4.75
C ALA A 84 -25.13 -26.90 3.83
N ALA A 85 -26.21 -26.35 4.38
CA ALA A 85 -27.24 -25.63 3.63
C ALA A 85 -26.71 -24.36 2.94
N GLU A 86 -25.91 -23.56 3.65
CA GLU A 86 -25.29 -22.34 3.11
C GLU A 86 -24.27 -22.66 1.99
N LEU A 87 -23.58 -23.79 2.11
CA LEU A 87 -22.72 -24.34 1.06
C LEU A 87 -23.49 -24.94 -0.13
N GLY A 88 -24.83 -24.93 -0.09
CA GLY A 88 -25.69 -25.40 -1.17
C GLY A 88 -25.90 -26.90 -1.19
N LEU A 89 -25.85 -27.60 -0.05
CA LEU A 89 -26.14 -29.04 0.05
C LEU A 89 -27.41 -29.42 -0.73
N THR A 90 -27.25 -30.41 -1.61
CA THR A 90 -28.33 -31.05 -2.35
C THR A 90 -28.04 -32.55 -2.49
N TRP A 91 -28.99 -33.31 -3.01
CA TRP A 91 -28.76 -34.71 -3.38
C TRP A 91 -28.75 -34.87 -4.90
N GLU A 92 -27.74 -35.57 -5.40
CA GLU A 92 -27.45 -35.70 -6.83
C GLU A 92 -28.29 -36.80 -7.49
N ASN A 93 -28.40 -37.97 -6.84
CA ASN A 93 -29.00 -39.18 -7.42
C ASN A 93 -30.54 -39.20 -7.35
N LYS A 94 -31.21 -38.15 -7.87
CA LYS A 94 -32.68 -38.01 -7.82
C LYS A 94 -33.45 -39.19 -8.42
N SER A 95 -32.86 -39.94 -9.35
CA SER A 95 -33.47 -41.14 -9.94
C SER A 95 -33.72 -42.26 -8.92
N VAL A 96 -33.04 -42.23 -7.77
CA VAL A 96 -33.15 -43.26 -6.72
C VAL A 96 -34.58 -43.43 -6.20
N VAL A 97 -35.39 -42.37 -6.24
CA VAL A 97 -36.81 -42.43 -5.85
C VAL A 97 -37.61 -43.26 -6.86
N ASN A 98 -37.33 -43.10 -8.15
CA ASN A 98 -37.95 -43.90 -9.21
C ASN A 98 -37.48 -45.36 -9.17
N GLU A 99 -36.20 -45.59 -8.85
CA GLU A 99 -35.65 -46.93 -8.65
C GLU A 99 -36.31 -47.63 -7.46
N ALA A 100 -36.50 -46.93 -6.35
CA ALA A 100 -37.24 -47.39 -5.18
C ALA A 100 -38.71 -47.72 -5.51
N ALA A 101 -39.39 -46.86 -6.26
CA ALA A 101 -40.76 -47.10 -6.71
C ALA A 101 -40.90 -48.28 -7.69
N GLY A 102 -39.86 -48.54 -8.49
CA GLY A 102 -39.82 -49.67 -9.43
C GLY A 102 -39.50 -51.02 -8.79
N LEU A 103 -38.98 -51.05 -7.56
CA LEU A 103 -38.58 -52.28 -6.86
C LEU A 103 -39.79 -53.19 -6.62
N GLY A 104 -39.75 -54.44 -7.08
CA GLY A 104 -40.89 -55.36 -7.00
C GLY A 104 -42.02 -55.13 -8.01
N LYS A 105 -41.90 -54.11 -8.87
CA LYS A 105 -42.92 -53.73 -9.87
C LYS A 105 -42.40 -53.72 -11.31
N SER A 106 -41.09 -53.64 -11.49
CA SER A 106 -40.41 -53.62 -12.79
C SER A 106 -39.69 -54.95 -13.10
N GLY A 107 -39.35 -55.20 -14.36
CA GLY A 107 -38.72 -56.44 -14.81
C GLY A 107 -39.69 -57.61 -15.04
N ASN A 108 -39.15 -58.83 -15.18
CA ASN A 108 -39.95 -60.05 -15.43
C ASN A 108 -40.69 -60.53 -14.17
N LEU A 109 -41.70 -61.40 -14.34
CA LEU A 109 -42.57 -61.88 -13.25
C LEU A 109 -41.80 -62.54 -12.10
N ILE A 110 -40.71 -63.25 -12.41
CA ILE A 110 -39.89 -63.94 -11.40
C ILE A 110 -39.14 -62.91 -10.55
N LYS A 111 -38.56 -61.87 -11.17
CA LYS A 111 -37.88 -60.79 -10.45
C LYS A 111 -38.84 -60.06 -9.51
N ARG A 112 -40.03 -59.69 -9.99
CA ARG A 112 -41.04 -59.01 -9.16
C ARG A 112 -41.43 -59.84 -7.94
N TYR A 113 -41.68 -61.13 -8.15
CA TYR A 113 -42.00 -62.05 -7.05
C TYR A 113 -40.85 -62.15 -6.04
N LYS A 114 -39.61 -62.30 -6.51
CA LYS A 114 -38.43 -62.36 -5.65
C LYS A 114 -38.24 -61.06 -4.86
N ASP A 115 -38.20 -59.91 -5.53
CA ASP A 115 -38.05 -58.60 -4.89
C ASP A 115 -39.12 -58.38 -3.81
N ASN A 116 -40.39 -58.72 -4.08
CA ASN A 116 -41.47 -58.61 -3.09
C ASN A 116 -41.30 -59.58 -1.93
N LYS A 117 -40.81 -60.81 -2.19
CA LYS A 117 -40.58 -61.81 -1.16
C LYS A 117 -39.38 -61.46 -0.28
N ASP A 118 -38.35 -60.86 -0.86
CA ASP A 118 -37.19 -60.34 -0.14
C ASP A 118 -37.67 -59.19 0.78
N LEU A 119 -38.47 -58.25 0.28
CA LEU A 119 -39.05 -57.15 1.08
C LEU A 119 -39.98 -57.58 2.24
N GLU A 120 -40.57 -58.79 2.19
CA GLU A 120 -41.32 -59.35 3.32
C GLU A 120 -40.42 -59.79 4.48
N ASN A 121 -39.14 -60.07 4.22
CA ASN A 121 -38.20 -60.63 5.19
C ASN A 121 -37.06 -59.67 5.57
N GLU A 122 -36.69 -58.75 4.67
CA GLU A 122 -35.62 -57.78 4.85
C GLU A 122 -35.98 -56.41 4.28
N THR A 123 -35.40 -55.34 4.84
CA THR A 123 -35.59 -53.99 4.32
C THR A 123 -34.56 -53.69 3.23
N LYS A 124 -34.96 -52.90 2.22
CA LYS A 124 -34.06 -52.40 1.19
C LYS A 124 -33.76 -50.93 1.42
N THR A 125 -32.49 -50.59 1.63
CA THR A 125 -32.04 -49.21 1.72
C THR A 125 -31.31 -48.78 0.45
N PHE A 126 -31.72 -47.64 -0.10
CA PHE A 126 -31.00 -46.94 -1.15
C PHE A 126 -30.22 -45.77 -0.53
N ASN A 127 -28.94 -45.64 -0.88
CA ASN A 127 -28.08 -44.58 -0.36
C ASN A 127 -28.28 -43.29 -1.17
N LEU A 128 -28.18 -42.16 -0.48
CA LEU A 128 -28.11 -40.85 -1.12
C LEU A 128 -26.67 -40.53 -1.48
N THR A 129 -26.50 -39.84 -2.60
CA THR A 129 -25.26 -39.17 -2.97
C THR A 129 -25.50 -37.68 -2.85
N TYR A 130 -24.69 -37.01 -2.04
CA TYR A 130 -24.78 -35.58 -1.79
C TYR A 130 -23.88 -34.81 -2.76
N THR A 131 -24.21 -33.55 -2.99
CA THR A 131 -23.35 -32.62 -3.69
C THR A 131 -23.72 -31.19 -3.32
N THR A 132 -23.15 -30.19 -3.99
CA THR A 132 -23.41 -28.77 -3.81
C THR A 132 -23.99 -28.13 -5.06
N ASP A 133 -24.92 -27.20 -4.90
CA ASP A 133 -25.29 -26.26 -5.95
C ASP A 133 -24.08 -25.38 -6.31
N SER A 134 -23.52 -25.59 -7.50
CA SER A 134 -22.28 -24.92 -7.92
C SER A 134 -22.40 -23.39 -7.94
N SER A 135 -23.59 -22.83 -8.23
CA SER A 135 -23.78 -21.38 -8.29
C SER A 135 -23.84 -20.78 -6.89
N LYS A 136 -24.56 -21.43 -5.97
CA LYS A 136 -24.62 -21.01 -4.56
C LYS A 136 -23.25 -21.14 -3.90
N LEU A 137 -22.56 -22.25 -4.12
CA LEU A 137 -21.24 -22.48 -3.55
C LEU A 137 -20.21 -21.46 -4.06
N ALA A 138 -20.17 -21.22 -5.38
CA ALA A 138 -19.28 -20.21 -5.94
C ALA A 138 -19.59 -18.81 -5.39
N SER A 139 -20.87 -18.45 -5.26
CA SER A 139 -21.27 -17.18 -4.63
C SER A 139 -20.82 -17.12 -3.17
N PHE A 140 -21.04 -18.18 -2.39
CA PHE A 140 -20.66 -18.23 -0.98
C PHE A 140 -19.15 -18.07 -0.80
N VAL A 141 -18.34 -18.79 -1.59
CA VAL A 141 -16.88 -18.66 -1.51
C VAL A 141 -16.44 -17.25 -1.89
N ASN A 142 -17.06 -16.66 -2.92
CA ASN A 142 -16.69 -15.32 -3.39
C ASN A 142 -17.18 -14.18 -2.48
N THR A 143 -18.20 -14.39 -1.63
CA THR A 143 -18.74 -13.34 -0.74
C THR A 143 -18.37 -13.55 0.72
N GLU A 144 -18.50 -14.77 1.23
CA GLU A 144 -18.33 -15.05 2.66
C GLU A 144 -16.89 -15.44 2.98
N CYS A 145 -16.21 -16.18 2.10
CA CYS A 145 -14.83 -16.61 2.40
C CYS A 145 -13.79 -15.49 2.23
N VAL A 146 -14.17 -14.32 1.70
CA VAL A 146 -13.26 -13.16 1.61
C VAL A 146 -12.80 -12.67 2.98
N GLN A 147 -13.56 -12.89 4.05
CA GLN A 147 -13.16 -12.56 5.42
C GLN A 147 -11.99 -13.41 5.93
N LEU A 148 -11.71 -14.54 5.26
CA LEU A 148 -10.55 -15.38 5.51
C LEU A 148 -9.29 -14.85 4.82
N ASN A 149 -9.42 -13.87 3.92
CA ASN A 149 -8.26 -13.21 3.34
C ASN A 149 -7.48 -12.45 4.43
N CYS A 150 -6.17 -12.40 4.27
CA CYS A 150 -5.29 -11.50 5.00
C CYS A 150 -4.53 -10.70 3.97
N GLU A 151 -4.61 -9.38 4.03
CA GLU A 151 -3.79 -8.55 3.16
C GLU A 151 -2.32 -8.70 3.54
N ALA A 152 -1.45 -8.70 2.53
CA ALA A 152 -0.01 -8.61 2.77
C ALA A 152 0.30 -7.23 3.34
N GLN A 153 1.24 -7.16 4.27
CA GLN A 153 1.72 -5.90 4.82
C GLN A 153 3.17 -5.73 4.41
N ASP A 154 3.44 -4.69 3.63
CA ASP A 154 4.80 -4.37 3.22
C ASP A 154 5.66 -4.04 4.45
N GLY A 155 6.94 -4.40 4.37
CA GLY A 155 7.90 -4.07 5.40
C GLY A 155 8.09 -2.56 5.53
N SER A 156 8.53 -2.14 6.70
CA SER A 156 8.84 -0.75 6.99
C SER A 156 10.20 -0.62 7.65
N LEU A 157 10.72 0.59 7.61
CA LEU A 157 12.03 0.93 8.11
C LEU A 157 11.93 2.29 8.79
N THR A 158 12.38 2.37 10.03
CA THR A 158 12.39 3.60 10.83
C THR A 158 13.81 3.88 11.28
N ARG A 159 14.24 5.14 11.25
CA ARG A 159 15.57 5.51 11.72
C ARG A 159 15.50 6.13 13.10
N GLU A 160 16.07 5.46 14.10
CA GLU A 160 16.14 5.94 15.48
C GLU A 160 17.58 5.90 15.99
N ASN A 161 18.03 6.97 16.65
CA ASN A 161 19.37 7.08 17.25
C ASN A 161 20.53 6.74 16.28
N GLY A 162 20.34 7.01 14.99
CA GLY A 162 21.34 6.75 13.94
C GLY A 162 21.30 5.34 13.33
N TYR A 163 20.41 4.47 13.79
CA TYR A 163 20.25 3.09 13.33
C TYR A 163 18.89 2.87 12.68
N PHE A 164 18.82 1.89 11.78
CA PHE A 164 17.57 1.47 11.16
C PHE A 164 16.93 0.33 11.95
N GLU A 165 15.69 0.54 12.36
CA GLU A 165 14.80 -0.49 12.88
C GLU A 165 14.00 -1.06 11.72
N ILE A 166 14.16 -2.38 11.48
CA ILE A 166 13.52 -3.11 10.40
C ILE A 166 12.27 -3.79 10.93
N VAL A 167 11.14 -3.53 10.30
CA VAL A 167 9.92 -4.31 10.48
C VAL A 167 9.68 -5.07 9.17
N PRO A 168 9.98 -6.38 9.11
CA PRO A 168 9.85 -7.14 7.87
C PRO A 168 8.38 -7.28 7.47
N GLY A 169 8.15 -7.36 6.16
CA GLY A 169 6.81 -7.54 5.61
C GLY A 169 6.16 -8.86 6.05
N VAL A 170 4.83 -8.83 6.18
CA VAL A 170 4.01 -9.98 6.57
C VAL A 170 3.26 -10.52 5.35
N THR A 171 3.44 -11.81 5.07
CA THR A 171 2.75 -12.49 3.97
C THR A 171 1.24 -12.50 4.17
N GLY A 172 0.53 -12.04 3.14
CA GLY A 172 -0.92 -12.14 3.05
C GLY A 172 -1.36 -13.49 2.47
N VAL A 173 -2.65 -13.78 2.61
CA VAL A 173 -3.30 -14.93 2.00
C VAL A 173 -4.59 -14.51 1.34
N LYS A 174 -4.84 -15.02 0.13
CA LYS A 174 -6.07 -14.78 -0.61
C LYS A 174 -6.70 -16.11 -0.99
N VAL A 175 -7.97 -16.30 -0.65
CA VAL A 175 -8.73 -17.50 -1.03
C VAL A 175 -8.72 -17.66 -2.55
N ASP A 176 -8.31 -18.85 -3.00
CA ASP A 176 -8.47 -19.28 -4.39
C ASP A 176 -9.88 -19.84 -4.54
N VAL A 177 -10.75 -19.06 -5.19
CA VAL A 177 -12.18 -19.37 -5.30
C VAL A 177 -12.39 -20.71 -6.00
N ASP A 178 -11.77 -20.92 -7.15
CA ASP A 178 -12.02 -22.10 -7.99
C ASP A 178 -11.53 -23.39 -7.32
N LYS A 179 -10.31 -23.36 -6.76
CA LYS A 179 -9.76 -24.52 -6.03
C LYS A 179 -10.52 -24.77 -4.73
N SER A 180 -11.02 -23.73 -4.06
CA SER A 180 -11.81 -23.86 -2.83
C SER A 180 -13.20 -24.43 -3.09
N VAL A 181 -13.89 -23.95 -4.14
CA VAL A 181 -15.16 -24.54 -4.60
C VAL A 181 -14.96 -26.02 -4.88
N LYS A 182 -13.90 -26.37 -5.62
CA LYS A 182 -13.56 -27.77 -5.88
C LYS A 182 -13.34 -28.57 -4.60
N ALA A 183 -12.57 -28.05 -3.64
CA ALA A 183 -12.29 -28.75 -2.39
C ALA A 183 -13.57 -29.01 -1.57
N ILE A 184 -14.49 -28.04 -1.53
CA ILE A 184 -15.77 -28.19 -0.85
C ILE A 184 -16.66 -29.20 -1.58
N THR A 185 -16.80 -29.10 -2.90
CA THR A 185 -17.59 -30.06 -3.69
C THR A 185 -17.04 -31.48 -3.56
N ASP A 186 -15.73 -31.68 -3.71
CA ASP A 186 -15.10 -33.00 -3.55
C ASP A 186 -15.38 -33.60 -2.17
N TYR A 187 -15.33 -32.79 -1.11
CA TYR A 187 -15.70 -33.23 0.24
C TYR A 187 -17.18 -33.63 0.35
N MET A 188 -18.07 -32.81 -0.20
CA MET A 188 -19.53 -33.03 -0.16
C MET A 188 -19.94 -34.28 -0.94
N ASP A 189 -19.28 -34.54 -2.09
CA ASP A 189 -19.55 -35.68 -2.95
C ASP A 189 -19.05 -37.00 -2.37
N THR A 190 -17.91 -36.98 -1.66
CA THR A 190 -17.18 -38.21 -1.30
C THR A 190 -17.18 -38.54 0.19
N ALA A 191 -17.32 -37.55 1.07
CA ALA A 191 -17.09 -37.71 2.50
C ALA A 191 -18.24 -37.22 3.40
N PHE A 192 -19.13 -36.36 2.89
CA PHE A 192 -20.23 -35.84 3.70
C PHE A 192 -21.22 -36.94 4.10
N ASN A 193 -21.48 -37.02 5.41
CA ASN A 193 -22.34 -38.04 6.01
C ASN A 193 -23.35 -37.45 7.02
N GLY A 194 -23.53 -36.12 7.03
CA GLY A 194 -24.39 -35.42 7.98
C GLY A 194 -23.76 -35.15 9.36
N SER A 195 -22.45 -35.36 9.52
CA SER A 195 -21.70 -34.99 10.74
C SER A 195 -20.89 -33.71 10.55
N PRO A 196 -20.63 -32.93 11.62
CA PRO A 196 -19.79 -31.74 11.54
C PRO A 196 -18.42 -32.01 10.94
N ALA A 197 -17.92 -31.05 10.16
CA ALA A 197 -16.70 -31.21 9.38
C ALA A 197 -15.82 -29.98 9.38
N SER A 198 -14.54 -30.15 9.07
CA SER A 198 -13.64 -29.04 8.76
C SER A 198 -12.98 -29.26 7.40
N ILE A 199 -13.01 -28.24 6.55
CA ILE A 199 -12.50 -28.29 5.18
C ILE A 199 -11.40 -27.22 5.05
N GLN A 200 -10.22 -27.65 4.61
CA GLN A 200 -9.14 -26.73 4.27
C GLN A 200 -9.41 -26.12 2.90
N LEU A 201 -9.53 -24.80 2.83
CA LEU A 201 -9.66 -24.09 1.57
C LEU A 201 -8.30 -23.89 0.92
N ALA A 202 -8.32 -23.75 -0.40
CA ALA A 202 -7.14 -23.36 -1.17
C ALA A 202 -6.97 -21.85 -1.08
N ALA A 203 -5.73 -21.41 -0.89
CA ALA A 203 -5.37 -20.00 -0.87
C ALA A 203 -4.05 -19.79 -1.59
N GLU A 204 -3.86 -18.59 -2.11
CA GLU A 204 -2.63 -18.11 -2.69
C GLU A 204 -1.95 -17.16 -1.70
N GLU A 205 -0.63 -17.32 -1.54
CA GLU A 205 0.17 -16.38 -0.77
C GLU A 205 0.36 -15.09 -1.56
N VAL A 206 0.15 -13.95 -0.89
CA VAL A 206 0.45 -12.63 -1.43
C VAL A 206 1.70 -12.15 -0.72
N LYS A 207 2.81 -12.09 -1.47
CA LYS A 207 4.11 -11.68 -0.90
C LYS A 207 4.12 -10.16 -0.63
N PRO A 208 4.57 -9.72 0.54
CA PRO A 208 4.79 -8.31 0.82
C PRO A 208 6.06 -7.84 0.11
N LYS A 209 6.21 -6.53 -0.07
CA LYS A 209 7.51 -5.91 -0.32
C LYS A 209 8.29 -5.83 1.01
N GLY A 210 9.62 -5.79 0.96
CA GLY A 210 10.44 -5.48 2.14
C GLY A 210 10.64 -6.66 3.08
N THR A 211 11.31 -7.68 2.58
CA THR A 211 11.90 -8.71 3.43
C THR A 211 13.01 -8.12 4.32
N GLU A 212 13.33 -8.79 5.42
CA GLU A 212 14.45 -8.39 6.29
C GLU A 212 15.76 -8.28 5.51
N GLU A 213 16.03 -9.21 4.58
CA GLU A 213 17.20 -9.18 3.71
C GLU A 213 17.21 -7.93 2.82
N GLU A 214 16.10 -7.59 2.17
CA GLU A 214 16.00 -6.40 1.31
C GLU A 214 16.17 -5.10 2.10
N LEU A 215 15.51 -4.99 3.25
CA LEU A 215 15.55 -3.79 4.10
C LEU A 215 16.92 -3.62 4.78
N SER A 216 17.62 -4.71 5.10
CA SER A 216 18.96 -4.65 5.69
C SER A 216 20.02 -4.04 4.77
N LYS A 217 19.74 -3.93 3.46
CA LYS A 217 20.61 -3.24 2.50
C LYS A 217 20.55 -1.72 2.62
N VAL A 218 19.53 -1.17 3.27
CA VAL A 218 19.37 0.28 3.44
C VAL A 218 20.24 0.73 4.61
N GLN A 219 21.49 1.05 4.32
CA GLN A 219 22.46 1.47 5.35
C GLN A 219 23.44 2.55 4.86
N ASP A 220 23.68 2.62 3.55
CA ASP A 220 24.67 3.52 2.97
C ASP A 220 24.06 4.87 2.63
N VAL A 221 24.83 5.96 2.78
CA VAL A 221 24.42 7.29 2.32
C VAL A 221 24.63 7.37 0.81
N LEU A 222 23.55 7.50 0.04
CA LEU A 222 23.62 7.69 -1.40
C LEU A 222 23.78 9.16 -1.78
N GLY A 223 23.18 10.07 -1.01
CA GLY A 223 23.29 11.50 -1.27
C GLY A 223 22.70 12.35 -0.15
N THR A 224 23.40 13.44 0.16
CA THR A 224 22.97 14.44 1.14
C THR A 224 23.00 15.83 0.55
N ALA A 225 21.98 16.64 0.82
CA ALA A 225 21.97 18.05 0.49
C ALA A 225 21.42 18.88 1.65
N THR A 226 21.99 20.07 1.80
CA THR A 226 21.65 21.02 2.85
C THR A 226 21.44 22.38 2.23
N THR A 227 20.39 23.09 2.65
CA THR A 227 20.21 24.52 2.40
C THR A 227 19.87 25.21 3.72
N TYR A 228 20.01 26.54 3.74
CA TYR A 228 19.75 27.34 4.93
C TYR A 228 18.47 28.14 4.75
N TYR A 229 17.63 28.15 5.76
CA TYR A 229 16.35 28.84 5.76
C TYR A 229 16.27 29.79 6.95
N GLY A 230 15.58 30.90 6.75
CA GLY A 230 15.38 31.91 7.78
C GLY A 230 14.67 33.10 7.18
N SER A 231 13.56 33.52 7.77
CA SER A 231 12.85 34.75 7.41
C SER A 231 11.81 35.03 8.50
N THR A 232 10.52 34.87 8.20
CA THR A 232 9.43 34.96 9.14
C THR A 232 9.24 33.65 9.92
N TYR A 233 8.61 33.74 11.09
CA TYR A 233 8.18 32.57 11.86
C TYR A 233 7.39 31.59 11.01
N GLY A 234 6.37 32.07 10.27
CA GLY A 234 5.52 31.22 9.44
C GLY A 234 6.29 30.48 8.36
N ARG A 235 7.27 31.13 7.72
CA ARG A 235 8.12 30.47 6.71
C ARG A 235 8.96 29.35 7.32
N ASN A 236 9.54 29.59 8.50
CA ASN A 236 10.35 28.58 9.19
C ASN A 236 9.50 27.35 9.56
N VAL A 237 8.31 27.58 10.14
CA VAL A 237 7.35 26.50 10.44
C VAL A 237 6.98 25.72 9.18
N ASN A 238 6.70 26.40 8.07
CA ASN A 238 6.35 25.73 6.81
C ASN A 238 7.48 24.83 6.28
N VAL A 239 8.73 25.28 6.35
CA VAL A 239 9.90 24.49 5.96
C VAL A 239 10.05 23.26 6.87
N GLU A 240 9.87 23.45 8.17
CA GLU A 240 9.96 22.38 9.17
C GLU A 240 8.87 21.32 8.98
N VAL A 241 7.62 21.74 8.77
CA VAL A 241 6.50 20.84 8.46
C VAL A 241 6.72 20.12 7.13
N GLY A 242 7.19 20.82 6.10
CA GLY A 242 7.53 20.20 4.82
C GLY A 242 8.60 19.13 4.95
N ALA A 243 9.67 19.40 5.70
CA ALA A 243 10.73 18.42 5.96
C ALA A 243 10.20 17.19 6.72
N GLN A 244 9.40 17.40 7.77
CA GLN A 244 8.76 16.33 8.55
C GLN A 244 7.85 15.46 7.69
N ARG A 245 7.10 16.06 6.75
CA ARG A 245 6.23 15.32 5.83
C ARG A 245 7.00 14.47 4.84
N LEU A 246 8.22 14.84 4.46
CA LEU A 246 9.04 14.05 3.52
C LEU A 246 9.91 13.02 4.24
N ASN A 247 10.25 13.27 5.51
CA ASN A 247 11.01 12.36 6.34
C ASN A 247 10.32 11.00 6.53
N GLY A 248 11.08 9.92 6.51
CA GLY A 248 10.58 8.58 6.80
C GLY A 248 10.08 7.78 5.60
N HIS A 249 10.12 8.35 4.39
CA HIS A 249 9.61 7.66 3.22
C HIS A 249 10.56 6.55 2.76
N LEU A 250 10.01 5.34 2.62
CA LEU A 250 10.66 4.17 2.06
C LEU A 250 10.12 3.94 0.63
N LEU A 251 11.02 3.94 -0.36
CA LEU A 251 10.65 3.70 -1.76
C LEU A 251 11.29 2.39 -2.22
N TYR A 252 10.48 1.44 -2.67
CA TYR A 252 10.99 0.19 -3.24
C TYR A 252 11.49 0.39 -4.68
N PRO A 253 12.31 -0.54 -5.21
CA PRO A 253 12.70 -0.51 -6.62
C PRO A 253 11.50 -0.34 -7.56
N GLY A 254 11.57 0.67 -8.43
CA GLY A 254 10.53 1.05 -9.37
C GLY A 254 9.45 2.00 -8.82
N ASP A 255 9.40 2.24 -7.51
CA ASP A 255 8.44 3.19 -6.93
C ASP A 255 8.83 4.63 -7.32
N SER A 256 7.82 5.43 -7.68
CA SER A 256 7.96 6.86 -7.93
C SER A 256 7.42 7.67 -6.75
N PHE A 257 7.98 8.85 -6.54
CA PHE A 257 7.63 9.75 -5.45
C PHE A 257 7.37 11.16 -5.95
N SER A 258 6.17 11.67 -5.68
CA SER A 258 5.77 13.05 -5.91
C SER A 258 6.00 13.84 -4.63
N VAL A 259 6.82 14.89 -4.70
CA VAL A 259 7.03 15.78 -3.56
C VAL A 259 5.76 16.56 -3.26
N THR A 260 5.06 17.04 -4.28
CA THR A 260 3.83 17.82 -4.10
C THR A 260 2.77 17.01 -3.37
N ASP A 261 2.49 15.77 -3.80
CA ASP A 261 1.48 14.90 -3.16
C ASP A 261 1.80 14.62 -1.69
N ALA A 262 3.08 14.54 -1.33
CA ALA A 262 3.50 14.27 0.05
C ALA A 262 3.35 15.49 0.98
N VAL A 263 3.40 16.72 0.44
CA VAL A 263 3.37 17.95 1.24
C VAL A 263 2.01 18.67 1.24
N VAL A 264 1.13 18.38 0.29
CA VAL A 264 -0.23 18.97 0.21
C VAL A 264 -1.23 18.27 1.15
N PRO A 265 -2.38 18.91 1.44
CA PRO A 265 -2.73 20.31 1.13
C PRO A 265 -2.06 21.33 2.05
N PHE A 266 -1.79 22.53 1.52
CA PHE A 266 -1.20 23.63 2.27
C PHE A 266 -2.27 24.38 3.08
N THR A 267 -2.59 23.89 4.28
CA THR A 267 -3.60 24.48 5.16
C THR A 267 -3.12 24.58 6.62
N ALA A 268 -3.78 25.43 7.41
CA ALA A 268 -3.54 25.57 8.84
C ALA A 268 -3.75 24.25 9.61
N GLU A 269 -4.78 23.48 9.26
CA GLU A 269 -5.06 22.17 9.88
C GLU A 269 -3.91 21.17 9.65
N ASN A 270 -3.18 21.35 8.56
CA ASN A 270 -2.03 20.54 8.19
C ASN A 270 -0.70 21.05 8.76
N GLY A 271 -0.75 22.05 9.65
CA GLY A 271 0.40 22.62 10.34
C GLY A 271 1.09 23.76 9.60
N TYR A 272 0.58 24.16 8.44
CA TYR A 272 1.17 25.26 7.68
C TYR A 272 0.71 26.62 8.23
N GLU A 273 1.61 27.59 8.15
CA GLU A 273 1.41 28.98 8.54
C GLU A 273 1.38 29.89 7.32
N LEU A 274 0.73 31.04 7.48
CA LEU A 274 0.81 32.10 6.47
C LEU A 274 2.25 32.64 6.42
N ALA A 275 2.81 32.66 5.21
CA ALA A 275 4.11 33.23 4.96
C ALA A 275 4.12 33.97 3.63
N PRO A 276 4.96 35.01 3.49
CA PRO A 276 5.14 35.70 2.22
C PRO A 276 5.52 34.72 1.11
N SER A 277 4.73 34.70 0.05
CA SER A 277 4.92 33.89 -1.15
C SER A 277 4.81 34.75 -2.40
N TYR A 278 5.49 34.36 -3.47
CA TYR A 278 5.47 35.13 -4.71
C TYR A 278 4.38 34.60 -5.63
N GLU A 279 3.37 35.42 -5.90
CA GLU A 279 2.25 35.10 -6.79
C GLU A 279 2.05 36.23 -7.81
N SER A 280 2.10 35.90 -9.11
CA SER A 280 1.79 36.83 -10.21
C SER A 280 2.53 38.18 -10.17
N GLY A 281 3.78 38.20 -9.69
CA GLY A 281 4.57 39.43 -9.60
C GLY A 281 4.47 40.18 -8.28
N LYS A 282 3.72 39.65 -7.30
CA LYS A 282 3.50 40.27 -5.99
C LYS A 282 3.87 39.32 -4.87
N VAL A 283 4.22 39.88 -3.73
CA VAL A 283 4.36 39.14 -2.48
C VAL A 283 2.98 39.10 -1.81
N VAL A 284 2.42 37.90 -1.66
CA VAL A 284 1.14 37.65 -0.99
C VAL A 284 1.36 36.58 0.08
N ASP A 285 0.68 36.70 1.21
CA ASP A 285 0.75 35.68 2.24
C ASP A 285 -0.03 34.43 1.78
N SER A 286 0.64 33.29 1.75
CA SER A 286 0.02 32.00 1.45
C SER A 286 0.47 30.95 2.46
N TYR A 287 -0.38 29.95 2.70
CA TYR A 287 0.04 28.74 3.40
C TYR A 287 1.09 27.99 2.59
N GLY A 288 2.08 27.42 3.26
CA GLY A 288 3.16 26.67 2.60
C GLY A 288 4.25 27.54 1.96
N GLY A 289 4.27 28.86 2.21
CA GLY A 289 5.38 29.71 1.80
C GLY A 289 6.72 29.19 2.36
N GLY A 290 7.65 28.83 1.47
CA GLY A 290 8.93 28.18 1.80
C GLY A 290 9.06 26.74 1.29
N ILE A 291 7.97 26.08 0.90
CA ILE A 291 7.98 24.67 0.48
C ILE A 291 8.81 24.38 -0.78
N CYS A 292 8.96 25.34 -1.70
CA CYS A 292 9.86 25.15 -2.85
C CYS A 292 11.33 24.95 -2.45
N GLN A 293 11.76 25.51 -1.30
CA GLN A 293 13.10 25.26 -0.76
C GLN A 293 13.23 23.82 -0.26
N VAL A 294 12.16 23.25 0.30
CA VAL A 294 12.10 21.84 0.72
C VAL A 294 12.27 20.91 -0.47
N SER A 295 11.44 21.10 -1.51
CA SER A 295 11.56 20.37 -2.78
C SER A 295 12.95 20.50 -3.40
N THR A 296 13.50 21.73 -3.44
CA THR A 296 14.83 21.98 -3.98
C THR A 296 15.93 21.28 -3.20
N THR A 297 15.85 21.25 -1.87
CA THR A 297 16.88 20.60 -1.05
C THR A 297 16.83 19.09 -1.28
N LEU A 298 15.63 18.50 -1.28
CA LEU A 298 15.46 17.08 -1.60
C LEU A 298 15.95 16.77 -3.03
N TYR A 299 15.65 17.61 -4.02
CA TYR A 299 16.15 17.45 -5.39
C TYR A 299 17.66 17.31 -5.47
N ASN A 300 18.40 18.11 -4.70
CA ASN A 300 19.86 18.03 -4.69
C ASN A 300 20.37 16.74 -4.02
N ALA A 301 19.66 16.21 -3.02
CA ALA A 301 19.97 14.90 -2.45
C ALA A 301 19.64 13.76 -3.45
N VAL A 302 18.52 13.87 -4.17
CA VAL A 302 18.10 12.96 -5.26
C VAL A 302 19.15 12.93 -6.37
N LEU A 303 19.65 14.10 -6.82
CA LEU A 303 20.72 14.18 -7.80
C LEU A 303 21.99 13.47 -7.33
N LYS A 304 22.45 13.73 -6.10
CA LYS A 304 23.65 13.08 -5.55
C LYS A 304 23.49 11.57 -5.37
N SER A 305 22.25 11.13 -5.13
CA SER A 305 21.88 9.71 -5.06
C SER A 305 21.70 9.08 -6.45
N GLU A 306 21.80 9.87 -7.51
CA GLU A 306 21.67 9.46 -8.91
C GLU A 306 20.35 8.74 -9.26
N LEU A 307 19.28 9.10 -8.54
CA LEU A 307 17.93 8.62 -8.82
C LEU A 307 17.36 9.26 -10.09
N ASP A 308 16.44 8.56 -10.75
CA ASP A 308 15.82 9.05 -11.98
C ASP A 308 14.81 10.16 -11.67
N VAL A 309 15.05 11.36 -12.21
CA VAL A 309 14.15 12.50 -12.08
C VAL A 309 13.17 12.48 -13.25
N LEU A 310 11.91 12.17 -12.97
CA LEU A 310 10.84 12.01 -13.95
C LEU A 310 10.16 13.35 -14.30
N ALA A 311 10.06 14.26 -13.34
CA ALA A 311 9.53 15.60 -13.53
C ALA A 311 10.25 16.61 -12.65
N ARG A 312 10.59 17.77 -13.21
CA ARG A 312 11.19 18.89 -12.48
C ARG A 312 10.88 20.20 -13.21
N SER A 313 10.58 21.24 -12.44
CA SER A 313 10.41 22.62 -12.92
C SER A 313 11.40 23.55 -12.22
N ASN A 314 11.95 24.55 -12.93
CA ASN A 314 12.63 25.67 -12.28
C ASN A 314 11.64 26.73 -11.82
N HIS A 315 12.08 27.56 -10.87
CA HIS A 315 11.41 28.80 -10.53
C HIS A 315 11.44 29.78 -11.70
N THR A 316 10.43 30.65 -11.78
CA THR A 316 10.36 31.74 -12.76
C THR A 316 11.48 32.77 -12.58
N MET A 317 11.93 32.99 -11.34
CA MET A 317 13.05 33.88 -10.98
C MET A 317 14.11 33.08 -10.24
N THR A 318 15.34 33.60 -10.20
CA THR A 318 16.42 32.95 -9.43
C THR A 318 16.10 32.93 -7.94
N VAL A 319 16.60 31.90 -7.26
CA VAL A 319 16.52 31.73 -5.80
C VAL A 319 17.93 31.81 -5.21
N SER A 320 18.07 32.29 -3.98
CA SER A 320 19.37 32.53 -3.35
C SER A 320 19.99 31.31 -2.68
N TYR A 321 19.18 30.28 -2.36
CA TYR A 321 19.61 29.14 -1.56
C TYR A 321 20.28 28.00 -2.36
N VAL A 322 20.29 28.08 -3.70
CA VAL A 322 21.03 27.16 -4.59
C VAL A 322 21.48 27.87 -5.88
N ASP A 323 22.49 27.31 -6.55
CA ASP A 323 22.88 27.77 -7.88
C ASP A 323 21.74 27.58 -8.90
N PRO A 324 21.72 28.36 -10.00
CA PRO A 324 20.81 28.13 -11.11
C PRO A 324 20.80 26.67 -11.59
N SER A 325 19.65 26.20 -12.07
CA SER A 325 19.40 24.84 -12.54
C SER A 325 19.48 23.73 -11.49
N LYS A 326 19.85 24.05 -10.24
CA LYS A 326 19.77 23.14 -9.08
C LYS A 326 18.47 23.29 -8.26
N ASP A 327 17.55 24.15 -8.68
CA ASP A 327 16.27 24.34 -8.01
C ASP A 327 15.17 23.38 -8.52
N ALA A 328 14.17 23.10 -7.71
CA ALA A 328 12.99 22.31 -8.10
C ALA A 328 11.72 22.96 -7.51
N ALA A 329 11.05 23.78 -8.31
CA ALA A 329 9.82 24.45 -7.94
C ALA A 329 8.63 23.48 -7.98
N ILE A 330 7.73 23.63 -7.00
CA ILE A 330 6.48 22.88 -6.92
C ILE A 330 5.30 23.83 -6.72
N ALA A 331 4.15 23.46 -7.24
CA ALA A 331 2.91 24.21 -7.14
C ALA A 331 1.74 23.25 -7.35
N GLU A 332 0.82 23.19 -6.39
CA GLU A 332 -0.33 22.28 -6.41
C GLU A 332 -1.07 22.37 -7.76
N GLY A 333 -1.18 21.22 -8.45
CA GLY A 333 -1.86 21.10 -9.74
C GLY A 333 -1.11 21.69 -10.96
N LEU A 334 0.09 22.26 -10.80
CA LEU A 334 0.83 22.93 -11.88
C LEU A 334 2.27 22.44 -12.05
N MET A 335 3.04 22.27 -10.97
CA MET A 335 4.45 21.91 -10.99
C MET A 335 4.74 20.89 -9.90
N ASP A 336 5.62 19.93 -10.19
CA ASP A 336 6.02 18.92 -9.22
C ASP A 336 7.48 18.53 -9.41
N LEU A 337 8.06 17.98 -8.35
CA LEU A 337 9.27 17.17 -8.40
C LEU A 337 8.84 15.71 -8.26
N VAL A 338 9.02 14.95 -9.34
CA VAL A 338 8.78 13.50 -9.33
C VAL A 338 10.09 12.79 -9.64
N PHE A 339 10.46 11.83 -8.80
CA PHE A 339 11.61 10.96 -9.03
C PHE A 339 11.25 9.49 -8.78
N GLN A 340 12.08 8.58 -9.26
CA GLN A 340 11.88 7.14 -9.15
C GLN A 340 13.10 6.48 -8.50
N ASN A 341 12.85 5.51 -7.63
CA ASN A 341 13.90 4.60 -7.18
C ASN A 341 14.24 3.62 -8.32
N ASN A 342 15.26 3.95 -9.10
CA ASN A 342 15.79 3.13 -10.20
C ASN A 342 16.88 2.13 -9.74
N THR A 343 17.10 1.98 -8.43
CA THR A 343 18.11 1.09 -7.86
C THR A 343 17.59 -0.34 -7.65
N ASP A 344 18.46 -1.26 -7.24
CA ASP A 344 18.14 -2.66 -7.00
C ASP A 344 17.64 -2.96 -5.57
N ALA A 345 17.62 -1.95 -4.70
CA ALA A 345 17.23 -2.05 -3.30
C ALA A 345 16.27 -0.90 -2.90
N PRO A 346 15.57 -1.02 -1.77
CA PRO A 346 14.80 0.10 -1.23
C PRO A 346 15.71 1.30 -0.91
N ILE A 347 15.13 2.51 -0.93
CA ILE A 347 15.79 3.72 -0.43
C ILE A 347 14.95 4.36 0.66
N TYR A 348 15.61 5.04 1.59
CA TYR A 348 14.98 5.75 2.69
C TYR A 348 15.32 7.23 2.65
N ILE A 349 14.30 8.09 2.74
CA ILE A 349 14.44 9.54 2.77
C ILE A 349 14.42 10.00 4.22
N GLU A 350 15.56 10.48 4.71
CA GLU A 350 15.67 11.20 5.96
C GLU A 350 15.64 12.71 5.69
N GLY A 351 14.74 13.42 6.37
CA GLY A 351 14.56 14.86 6.26
C GLY A 351 14.51 15.51 7.63
N TYR A 352 15.30 16.56 7.83
CA TYR A 352 15.33 17.30 9.08
C TYR A 352 15.52 18.80 8.81
N ALA A 353 14.79 19.61 9.57
CA ALA A 353 14.87 21.06 9.52
C ALA A 353 14.86 21.60 10.96
N TYR A 354 15.90 22.32 11.33
CA TYR A 354 16.01 22.95 12.64
C TYR A 354 17.12 24.00 12.65
N GLY A 355 16.97 25.03 13.47
CA GLY A 355 18.02 26.04 13.66
C GLY A 355 18.36 26.84 12.40
N GLY A 356 17.47 26.83 11.40
CA GLY A 356 17.70 27.46 10.09
C GLY A 356 18.48 26.59 9.10
N GLU A 357 18.70 25.31 9.39
CA GLU A 357 19.31 24.35 8.48
C GLU A 357 18.30 23.29 8.06
N LEU A 358 18.16 23.08 6.75
CA LEU A 358 17.31 22.05 6.15
C LEU A 358 18.20 21.06 5.42
N THR A 359 18.15 19.79 5.84
CA THR A 359 18.97 18.71 5.32
C THR A 359 18.12 17.51 4.91
N PHE A 360 18.39 16.98 3.72
CA PHE A 360 17.89 15.68 3.29
C PHE A 360 19.05 14.73 3.04
N THR A 361 18.93 13.50 3.54
CA THR A 361 19.84 12.39 3.25
C THR A 361 19.03 11.22 2.72
N ILE A 362 19.46 10.67 1.60
CA ILE A 362 18.88 9.45 1.03
C ILE A 362 19.82 8.30 1.35
N TYR A 363 19.28 7.30 2.03
CA TYR A 363 19.97 6.05 2.33
C TYR A 363 19.52 4.94 1.38
N GLY A 364 20.39 3.97 1.14
CA GLY A 364 20.09 2.81 0.31
C GLY A 364 21.27 1.84 0.29
N HIS A 365 21.38 1.12 -0.82
CA HIS A 365 22.47 0.18 -1.09
C HIS A 365 23.48 0.81 -2.04
N GLU A 366 24.68 1.15 -1.54
CA GLU A 366 25.72 1.76 -2.37
C GLU A 366 26.39 0.72 -3.27
N THR A 367 26.14 0.82 -4.58
CA THR A 367 26.69 -0.09 -5.59
C THR A 367 27.73 0.58 -6.48
N ARG A 368 27.93 1.91 -6.33
CA ARG A 368 28.87 2.68 -7.13
C ARG A 368 30.31 2.44 -6.63
N PRO A 369 31.32 2.44 -7.52
CA PRO A 369 32.72 2.31 -7.10
C PRO A 369 33.13 3.39 -6.10
N ALA A 370 33.88 3.03 -5.05
CA ALA A 370 34.26 3.94 -3.97
C ALA A 370 35.17 5.11 -4.43
N ASP A 371 35.89 4.95 -5.54
CA ASP A 371 36.74 5.96 -6.17
C ASP A 371 36.01 6.76 -7.26
N ARG A 372 34.72 6.50 -7.50
CA ARG A 372 33.89 7.26 -8.42
C ARG A 372 33.30 8.49 -7.72
N VAL A 373 33.55 9.67 -8.29
CA VAL A 373 33.05 10.94 -7.77
C VAL A 373 32.05 11.54 -8.76
N VAL A 374 30.93 12.06 -8.25
CA VAL A 374 29.95 12.81 -9.04
C VAL A 374 29.86 14.25 -8.56
N GLU A 375 29.82 15.18 -9.51
CA GLU A 375 29.71 16.61 -9.26
C GLU A 375 28.63 17.21 -10.16
N TYR A 376 27.79 18.07 -9.58
CA TYR A 376 26.74 18.79 -10.30
C TYR A 376 27.10 20.27 -10.42
N VAL A 377 27.42 20.71 -11.63
CA VAL A 377 27.96 22.04 -11.93
C VAL A 377 26.94 22.85 -12.71
N SER A 378 26.58 24.02 -12.20
CA SER A 378 25.73 24.98 -12.90
C SER A 378 26.57 25.88 -13.79
N GLU A 379 26.18 26.02 -15.05
CA GLU A 379 26.77 26.94 -16.01
C GLU A 379 25.73 27.97 -16.45
N VAL A 380 25.97 29.25 -16.17
CA VAL A 380 25.13 30.34 -16.68
C VAL A 380 25.53 30.63 -18.14
N THR A 381 24.59 30.41 -19.07
CA THR A 381 24.82 30.55 -20.51
C THR A 381 24.43 31.91 -21.08
N SER A 382 23.54 32.64 -20.42
CA SER A 382 23.22 34.04 -20.76
C SER A 382 22.66 34.80 -19.57
N ARG A 383 22.75 36.13 -19.62
CA ARG A 383 22.11 37.05 -18.68
C ARG A 383 21.28 38.07 -19.43
N THR A 384 20.20 38.51 -18.81
CA THR A 384 19.28 39.54 -19.30
C THR A 384 19.11 40.59 -18.21
N THR A 385 19.57 41.80 -18.47
CA THR A 385 19.33 42.94 -17.59
C THR A 385 17.86 43.35 -17.68
N PRO A 386 17.16 43.52 -16.55
CA PRO A 386 15.79 44.01 -16.57
C PRO A 386 15.74 45.49 -17.02
N GLU A 387 14.75 45.83 -17.85
CA GLU A 387 14.50 47.18 -18.32
C GLU A 387 13.23 47.78 -17.71
N GLY A 388 13.24 49.09 -17.49
CA GLY A 388 12.09 49.83 -16.97
C GLY A 388 11.75 49.51 -15.52
N VAL A 389 10.49 49.73 -15.16
CA VAL A 389 9.91 49.44 -13.85
C VAL A 389 8.61 48.66 -14.01
N LYS A 390 8.11 48.07 -12.93
CA LYS A 390 6.74 47.58 -12.85
C LYS A 390 5.94 48.40 -11.85
N LEU A 391 4.77 48.88 -12.22
CA LEU A 391 3.91 49.66 -11.33
C LEU A 391 2.64 48.88 -10.99
N TYR A 392 2.30 48.88 -9.70
CA TYR A 392 1.10 48.25 -9.18
C TYR A 392 0.24 49.28 -8.46
N ALA A 393 -1.05 49.32 -8.79
CA ALA A 393 -1.99 50.17 -8.07
C ALA A 393 -2.18 49.69 -6.64
N LYS A 394 -2.23 50.65 -5.71
CA LYS A 394 -2.51 50.46 -4.29
C LYS A 394 -3.72 51.32 -3.90
N PRO A 395 -4.96 50.83 -4.11
CA PRO A 395 -6.17 51.64 -3.99
C PRO A 395 -6.53 52.10 -2.58
N ASP A 396 -5.96 51.45 -1.57
CA ASP A 396 -6.08 51.79 -0.15
C ASP A 396 -5.09 52.88 0.29
N GLN A 397 -4.21 53.35 -0.61
CA GLN A 397 -3.26 54.43 -0.36
C GLN A 397 -3.58 55.67 -1.21
N ASN A 398 -3.39 56.84 -0.61
CA ASN A 398 -3.62 58.12 -1.27
C ASN A 398 -2.60 58.39 -2.38
N VAL A 399 -3.01 59.12 -3.41
CA VAL A 399 -2.09 59.67 -4.42
C VAL A 399 -0.97 60.43 -3.71
N GLY A 400 0.28 60.12 -4.08
CA GLY A 400 1.50 60.58 -3.40
C GLY A 400 2.27 59.47 -2.70
N TYR A 401 1.63 58.33 -2.42
CA TYR A 401 2.29 57.12 -1.96
C TYR A 401 3.01 56.42 -3.12
N VAL A 402 4.32 56.20 -2.95
CA VAL A 402 5.18 55.44 -3.87
C VAL A 402 6.12 54.59 -3.04
N ALA A 403 5.93 53.27 -3.04
CA ALA A 403 6.77 52.34 -2.28
C ALA A 403 7.43 51.33 -3.21
N GLN A 404 8.75 51.17 -3.11
CA GLN A 404 9.47 50.13 -3.84
C GLN A 404 9.24 48.80 -3.11
N ILE A 405 8.69 47.82 -3.82
CA ILE A 405 8.36 46.49 -3.27
C ILE A 405 9.30 45.38 -3.74
N GLN A 406 10.07 45.61 -4.81
CA GLN A 406 11.05 44.66 -5.30
C GLN A 406 12.19 45.38 -6.03
N SER A 407 13.43 44.99 -5.75
CA SER A 407 14.61 45.42 -6.53
C SER A 407 14.71 44.64 -7.83
N ALA A 408 15.33 45.24 -8.84
CA ALA A 408 15.55 44.59 -10.12
C ALA A 408 16.39 43.30 -9.97
N MET A 409 15.94 42.22 -10.60
CA MET A 409 16.63 40.93 -10.66
C MET A 409 17.02 40.61 -12.10
N GLU A 410 18.29 40.26 -12.32
CA GLU A 410 18.74 39.77 -13.62
C GLU A 410 18.03 38.46 -13.99
N GLY A 411 17.59 38.38 -15.24
CA GLY A 411 17.20 37.11 -15.84
C GLY A 411 18.44 36.36 -16.30
N LEU A 412 18.33 35.04 -16.42
CA LEU A 412 19.42 34.23 -16.95
C LEU A 412 18.94 32.91 -17.55
N THR A 413 19.75 32.34 -18.43
CA THR A 413 19.67 30.92 -18.79
C THR A 413 20.83 30.18 -18.15
N ALA A 414 20.58 28.96 -17.69
CA ALA A 414 21.61 28.10 -17.13
C ALA A 414 21.43 26.64 -17.54
N VAL A 415 22.51 25.89 -17.52
CA VAL A 415 22.57 24.45 -17.78
C VAL A 415 23.17 23.77 -16.56
N LEU A 416 22.56 22.67 -16.11
CA LEU A 416 23.14 21.82 -15.07
C LEU A 416 23.86 20.66 -15.74
N TRP A 417 25.16 20.53 -15.45
CA TRP A 417 26.00 19.43 -15.89
C TRP A 417 26.25 18.45 -14.74
N LYS A 418 26.30 17.16 -15.06
CA LYS A 418 26.81 16.10 -14.19
C LYS A 418 28.18 15.68 -14.72
N ASN A 419 29.20 15.88 -13.90
CA ASN A 419 30.55 15.39 -14.15
C ASN A 419 30.78 14.12 -13.32
N VAL A 420 31.14 13.04 -13.98
CA VAL A 420 31.52 11.77 -13.36
C VAL A 420 33.01 11.58 -13.54
N TYR A 421 33.75 11.45 -12.44
CA TYR A 421 35.19 11.20 -12.42
C TYR A 421 35.43 9.75 -11.99
N TYR A 422 36.01 8.94 -12.86
CA TYR A 422 36.29 7.53 -12.59
C TYR A 422 37.42 7.01 -13.49
N ASN A 423 38.35 6.20 -12.94
CA ASN A 423 39.49 5.64 -13.68
C ASN A 423 40.36 6.66 -14.45
N GLY A 424 40.43 7.91 -13.97
CA GLY A 424 41.19 8.98 -14.63
C GLY A 424 40.50 9.59 -15.86
N GLU A 425 39.26 9.21 -16.13
CA GLU A 425 38.40 9.79 -17.17
C GLU A 425 37.32 10.68 -16.56
N THR A 426 36.86 11.66 -17.34
CA THR A 426 35.73 12.52 -17.00
C THR A 426 34.64 12.34 -18.04
N GLU A 427 33.45 11.94 -17.59
CA GLU A 427 32.23 11.94 -18.39
C GLU A 427 31.35 13.10 -17.95
N THR A 428 30.97 13.96 -18.90
CA THR A 428 30.08 15.10 -18.65
C THR A 428 28.77 14.89 -19.41
N THR A 429 27.65 14.95 -18.68
CA THR A 429 26.31 14.82 -19.24
C THR A 429 25.43 16.00 -18.82
N GLN A 430 24.66 16.56 -19.75
CA GLN A 430 23.67 17.58 -19.43
C GLN A 430 22.50 16.94 -18.67
N VAL A 431 22.20 17.47 -17.49
CA VAL A 431 21.08 17.02 -16.65
C VAL A 431 19.81 17.76 -17.03
N ASN A 432 19.88 19.09 -17.05
CA ASN A 432 18.75 19.95 -17.38
C ASN A 432 19.24 21.32 -17.87
N SER A 433 18.30 22.16 -18.30
CA SER A 433 18.52 23.60 -18.51
C SER A 433 17.35 24.38 -17.92
N SER A 434 17.60 25.60 -17.48
CA SER A 434 16.60 26.47 -16.85
C SER A 434 16.64 27.88 -17.44
N PHE A 435 15.48 28.51 -17.49
CA PHE A 435 15.31 29.91 -17.87
C PHE A 435 14.62 30.68 -16.76
N TYR A 436 15.28 31.75 -16.30
CA TYR A 436 14.78 32.65 -15.27
C TYR A 436 14.52 34.01 -15.89
N GLN A 437 13.34 34.56 -15.63
CA GLN A 437 12.90 35.84 -16.15
C GLN A 437 13.62 36.98 -15.44
N ALA A 438 13.99 38.01 -16.20
CA ALA A 438 14.44 39.28 -15.64
C ALA A 438 13.24 40.01 -15.07
N THR A 439 13.36 40.51 -13.85
CA THR A 439 12.28 41.23 -13.16
C THR A 439 12.74 42.65 -12.89
N PRO A 440 12.08 43.69 -13.44
CA PRO A 440 12.44 45.07 -13.16
C PRO A 440 12.06 45.48 -11.74
N THR A 441 12.64 46.61 -11.29
CA THR A 441 12.25 47.22 -10.03
C THR A 441 10.74 47.46 -10.02
N SER A 442 10.08 47.06 -8.94
CA SER A 442 8.62 47.14 -8.82
C SER A 442 8.20 48.12 -7.74
N TYR A 443 7.16 48.90 -8.00
CA TYR A 443 6.60 49.90 -7.10
C TYR A 443 5.10 49.72 -6.91
N GLU A 444 4.63 49.97 -5.70
CA GLU A 444 3.21 50.22 -5.40
C GLU A 444 2.92 51.72 -5.39
N ILE A 445 1.85 52.11 -6.10
CA ILE A 445 1.45 53.50 -6.32
C ILE A 445 0.06 53.73 -5.74
N GLY A 446 -0.06 54.68 -4.82
CA GLY A 446 -1.34 55.07 -4.23
C GLY A 446 -2.27 55.71 -5.27
N THR A 447 -3.52 55.25 -5.34
CA THR A 447 -4.50 55.72 -6.33
C THR A 447 -5.74 56.39 -5.73
N ALA A 448 -5.86 56.44 -4.40
CA ALA A 448 -7.01 57.04 -3.74
C ALA A 448 -6.95 58.58 -3.82
N THR A 449 -8.00 59.18 -4.37
CA THR A 449 -8.17 60.63 -4.49
C THR A 449 -9.65 60.95 -4.77
N ASP A 450 -10.11 62.12 -4.32
CA ASP A 450 -11.44 62.64 -4.63
C ASP A 450 -11.53 63.25 -6.04
N ASP A 451 -10.39 63.38 -6.75
CA ASP A 451 -10.33 63.88 -8.13
C ASP A 451 -10.30 62.72 -9.15
N PRO A 452 -11.40 62.46 -9.89
CA PRO A 452 -11.46 61.37 -10.85
C PRO A 452 -10.47 61.52 -12.01
N SER A 453 -10.07 62.76 -12.34
CA SER A 453 -9.11 63.01 -13.42
C SER A 453 -7.69 62.62 -13.02
N VAL A 454 -7.30 62.91 -11.76
CA VAL A 454 -6.02 62.48 -11.19
C VAL A 454 -5.98 60.97 -11.04
N SER A 455 -7.06 60.35 -10.55
CA SER A 455 -7.15 58.89 -10.44
C SER A 455 -6.98 58.22 -11.82
N ALA A 456 -7.71 58.68 -12.84
CA ALA A 456 -7.61 58.14 -14.20
C ALA A 456 -6.20 58.28 -14.79
N ALA A 457 -5.55 59.43 -14.61
CA ALA A 457 -4.18 59.67 -15.10
C ALA A 457 -3.15 58.78 -14.40
N ILE A 458 -3.28 58.56 -13.08
CA ILE A 458 -2.41 57.63 -12.34
C ILE A 458 -2.61 56.19 -12.84
N TYR A 459 -3.85 55.74 -13.06
CA TYR A 459 -4.09 54.41 -13.61
C TYR A 459 -3.52 54.24 -15.03
N GLU A 460 -3.56 55.28 -15.87
CA GLU A 460 -2.94 55.28 -17.19
C GLU A 460 -1.41 55.17 -17.09
N ALA A 461 -0.78 55.94 -16.21
CA ALA A 461 0.66 55.88 -15.96
C ALA A 461 1.10 54.50 -15.40
N ILE A 462 0.32 53.93 -14.48
CA ILE A 462 0.53 52.56 -13.97
C ILE A 462 0.44 51.54 -15.09
N ALA A 463 -0.59 51.63 -15.95
CA ALA A 463 -0.75 50.71 -17.08
C ALA A 463 0.41 50.81 -18.09
N ALA A 464 1.01 52.01 -18.23
CA ALA A 464 2.19 52.24 -19.06
C ALA A 464 3.52 51.85 -18.38
N ASN A 465 3.52 51.55 -17.08
CA ASN A 465 4.72 51.41 -16.24
C ASN A 465 5.64 52.65 -16.29
N ASP A 466 5.06 53.84 -16.35
CA ASP A 466 5.80 55.10 -16.45
C ASP A 466 5.87 55.81 -15.09
N LEU A 467 6.94 55.54 -14.35
CA LEU A 467 7.16 56.14 -13.03
C LEU A 467 7.41 57.65 -13.10
N ASP A 468 7.99 58.15 -14.18
CA ASP A 468 8.22 59.58 -14.39
C ASP A 468 6.89 60.32 -14.61
N MET A 469 5.95 59.70 -15.33
CA MET A 469 4.59 60.19 -15.48
C MET A 469 3.84 60.17 -14.14
N VAL A 470 3.96 59.11 -13.34
CA VAL A 470 3.39 59.07 -11.97
C VAL A 470 3.94 60.22 -11.12
N ASN A 471 5.26 60.39 -11.07
CA ASN A 471 5.91 61.46 -10.30
C ASN A 471 5.48 62.85 -10.79
N SER A 472 5.31 63.02 -12.09
CA SER A 472 4.84 64.28 -12.68
C SER A 472 3.38 64.57 -12.33
N ILE A 473 2.50 63.57 -12.30
CA ILE A 473 1.10 63.73 -11.89
C ILE A 473 1.02 64.07 -10.40
N ILE A 474 1.80 63.39 -9.56
CA ILE A 474 1.89 63.69 -8.11
C ILE A 474 2.36 65.14 -7.90
N ALA A 475 3.42 65.55 -8.60
CA ALA A 475 3.99 66.90 -8.47
C ALA A 475 3.03 68.01 -8.94
N ASN A 476 2.20 67.75 -9.96
CA ASN A 476 1.30 68.75 -10.54
C ASN A 476 -0.13 68.72 -9.94
N GLY A 477 -0.54 67.60 -9.35
CA GLY A 477 -1.86 67.41 -8.72
C GLY A 477 -1.90 67.66 -7.21
N ALA A 478 -0.76 67.68 -6.52
CA ALA A 478 -0.67 67.90 -5.07
C ALA A 478 -0.78 69.39 -4.68
N GLY A 479 -1.99 69.94 -4.79
CA GLY A 479 -2.42 71.15 -4.09
C GLY A 479 -2.89 70.90 -2.65
N GLY A 480 -2.56 69.76 -2.04
CA GLY A 480 -2.98 69.37 -0.70
C GLY A 480 -1.86 68.66 0.06
N THR A 481 -1.59 69.12 1.27
CA THR A 481 -0.50 68.75 2.17
C THR A 481 -0.42 67.25 2.50
N GLY A 482 0.68 66.60 2.14
CA GLY A 482 1.09 65.28 2.65
C GLY A 482 2.57 65.06 2.37
N GLN A 483 3.37 64.77 3.40
CA GLN A 483 4.80 64.51 3.29
C GLN A 483 5.06 63.33 2.35
N SER A 484 6.03 63.49 1.44
CA SER A 484 6.65 62.37 0.75
C SER A 484 7.42 61.54 1.79
N GLU A 485 6.81 60.45 2.25
CA GLU A 485 7.52 59.42 3.01
C GLU A 485 7.93 58.33 2.02
N THR A 486 9.20 58.33 1.66
CA THR A 486 9.84 57.18 1.02
C THR A 486 10.14 56.18 2.13
N GLU A 487 9.23 55.25 2.41
CA GLU A 487 9.58 54.11 3.26
C GLU A 487 10.52 53.18 2.49
N ALA A 488 11.69 52.92 3.07
CA ALA A 488 12.60 51.91 2.57
C ALA A 488 11.96 50.51 2.72
N PRO A 489 12.22 49.57 1.81
CA PRO A 489 11.65 48.23 1.88
C PRO A 489 12.04 47.53 3.19
N PRO A 490 11.27 46.53 3.66
CA PRO A 490 11.84 45.54 4.57
C PRO A 490 13.04 44.90 3.87
N GLU A 491 14.21 44.91 4.52
CA GLU A 491 15.45 44.35 3.97
C GLU A 491 15.20 42.93 3.47
N THR A 492 15.24 42.75 2.15
CA THR A 492 15.44 41.45 1.54
C THR A 492 16.92 41.44 1.16
N GLU A 493 17.73 40.74 1.96
CA GLU A 493 19.17 40.70 1.79
C GLU A 493 19.55 40.16 0.41
N ALA A 494 20.31 40.96 -0.34
CA ALA A 494 21.16 40.50 -1.43
C ALA A 494 22.42 39.84 -0.82
N PRO A 495 23.12 38.97 -1.57
CA PRO A 495 23.91 37.88 -1.01
C PRO A 495 25.14 38.38 -0.25
N THR A 496 25.21 38.06 1.04
CA THR A 496 26.42 38.18 1.84
C THR A 496 27.28 36.92 1.65
N GLU A 497 28.56 37.13 1.32
CA GLU A 497 29.60 36.10 1.42
C GLU A 497 29.62 35.52 2.84
N ALA A 498 29.79 34.20 2.92
CA ALA A 498 29.89 33.46 4.16
C ALA A 498 30.98 34.05 5.07
N THR A 499 30.57 34.72 6.14
CA THR A 499 31.42 35.01 7.30
C THR A 499 31.16 34.02 8.41
N GLU A 500 32.27 33.59 9.05
CA GLU A 500 32.39 32.57 10.08
C GLU A 500 31.28 32.59 11.15
N ALA A 501 30.84 31.38 11.52
CA ALA A 501 29.83 31.12 12.54
C ALA A 501 30.27 31.64 13.93
N PRO A 502 29.35 32.19 14.74
CA PRO A 502 29.63 32.47 16.14
C PRO A 502 29.68 31.17 16.95
N GLN A 503 30.76 30.97 17.71
CA GLN A 503 30.81 29.94 18.75
C GLN A 503 29.76 30.23 19.82
N THR A 504 28.89 29.26 20.07
CA THR A 504 28.06 29.20 21.28
C THR A 504 28.32 27.89 22.00
N ASP A 505 28.65 28.00 23.29
CA ASP A 505 28.94 26.89 24.19
C ASP A 505 27.70 26.01 24.39
N ALA A 506 27.75 24.78 23.88
CA ALA A 506 26.82 23.71 24.24
C ALA A 506 27.31 22.98 25.50
N PRO A 507 26.41 22.51 26.39
CA PRO A 507 26.80 21.83 27.61
C PRO A 507 27.45 20.47 27.31
N GLN A 508 28.63 20.25 27.91
CA GLN A 508 29.40 19.01 27.82
C GLN A 508 28.68 17.83 28.47
N THR A 509 28.43 16.78 27.70
CA THR A 509 28.31 15.40 28.20
C THR A 509 29.53 14.61 27.73
N GLU A 510 30.31 14.13 28.71
CA GLU A 510 31.54 13.36 28.48
C GLU A 510 31.24 12.01 27.82
N ALA A 511 32.00 11.71 26.75
CA ALA A 511 32.15 10.37 26.20
C ALA A 511 33.59 9.86 26.47
N PRO A 512 33.80 8.55 26.70
CA PRO A 512 35.02 8.02 27.26
C PRO A 512 36.17 7.96 26.24
N GLN A 513 37.38 8.29 26.71
CA GLN A 513 38.64 8.22 25.96
C GLN A 513 39.04 6.78 25.63
N THR A 514 39.42 6.56 24.37
CA THR A 514 40.29 5.45 23.97
C THR A 514 41.49 6.01 23.21
N ASP A 515 42.69 5.75 23.73
CA ASP A 515 43.96 6.19 23.16
C ASP A 515 44.29 5.44 21.85
N ALA A 516 44.74 6.18 20.85
CA ALA A 516 45.37 5.64 19.65
C ALA A 516 46.88 5.43 19.88
N PRO A 517 47.49 4.32 19.41
CA PRO A 517 48.92 4.10 19.56
C PRO A 517 49.74 4.76 18.44
N GLN A 518 50.84 5.40 18.83
CA GLN A 518 51.88 5.92 17.93
C GLN A 518 52.72 4.79 17.31
N THR A 519 53.07 4.93 16.03
CA THR A 519 54.08 4.14 15.33
C THR A 519 55.32 4.98 15.01
N ASP A 520 56.51 4.45 15.33
CA ASP A 520 57.74 4.40 14.50
C ASP A 520 58.86 3.77 15.35
N ALA A 521 59.36 2.57 15.04
CA ALA A 521 60.29 2.17 13.98
C ALA A 521 61.71 1.93 14.55
N THR A 522 62.19 0.68 14.57
CA THR A 522 63.49 0.23 14.02
C THR A 522 63.88 -1.22 14.41
N GLU A 523 64.55 -1.87 13.44
CA GLU A 523 65.40 -3.08 13.49
C GLU A 523 64.79 -4.49 13.29
N ALA A 524 65.40 -5.20 12.33
CA ALA A 524 65.20 -6.58 11.88
C ALA A 524 66.42 -7.45 12.30
N PRO A 525 66.58 -8.71 11.87
CA PRO A 525 65.67 -9.86 11.80
C PRO A 525 66.26 -11.09 12.54
N VAL A 526 65.45 -12.05 13.03
CA VAL A 526 65.95 -13.42 13.32
C VAL A 526 64.89 -14.50 13.00
N GLU A 527 65.41 -15.58 12.42
CA GLU A 527 64.91 -16.83 11.83
C GLU A 527 63.70 -17.56 12.48
N ASN A 528 62.91 -18.20 11.59
CA ASN A 528 61.87 -19.24 11.79
C ASN A 528 62.42 -20.54 12.44
N PRO A 529 61.62 -21.45 13.09
CA PRO A 529 60.67 -22.33 12.37
C PRO A 529 59.46 -22.85 13.24
N PRO A 530 58.73 -23.96 12.97
CA PRO A 530 57.28 -23.91 12.72
C PRO A 530 56.41 -24.74 13.70
N ALA A 531 55.09 -24.66 13.47
CA ALA A 531 54.00 -25.57 13.89
C ALA A 531 53.47 -25.42 15.33
N GLU A 532 52.16 -25.20 15.50
CA GLU A 532 51.13 -26.24 15.65
C GLU A 532 49.74 -25.62 15.89
N GLU A 533 48.76 -26.33 15.33
CA GLU A 533 47.31 -26.30 15.50
C GLU A 533 46.88 -26.23 16.98
N GLN A 534 45.91 -25.39 17.39
CA GLN A 534 44.84 -25.71 18.38
C GLN A 534 43.71 -24.65 18.37
N VAL A 535 42.47 -25.12 18.22
CA VAL A 535 41.20 -24.44 18.49
C VAL A 535 40.88 -24.58 19.99
N PRO A 536 40.22 -23.62 20.67
CA PRO A 536 38.79 -23.78 21.02
C PRO A 536 38.00 -22.44 20.95
N SER A 537 36.82 -22.37 20.34
CA SER A 537 35.48 -22.62 20.91
C SER A 537 35.09 -21.74 22.11
N ASP A 538 34.36 -20.66 21.85
CA ASP A 538 33.58 -19.93 22.86
C ASP A 538 32.10 -19.91 22.45
N ALA A 539 31.27 -20.59 23.25
CA ALA A 539 29.82 -20.43 23.30
C ALA A 539 29.42 -20.24 24.78
N PRO A 540 28.35 -19.48 25.07
CA PRO A 540 28.19 -18.75 26.33
C PRO A 540 27.64 -19.62 27.49
N GLN A 541 28.12 -19.36 28.71
CA GLN A 541 27.57 -19.96 29.94
C GLN A 541 26.32 -19.22 30.42
N GLY A 542 25.21 -19.95 30.57
CA GLY A 542 23.99 -19.48 31.24
C GLY A 542 24.09 -19.61 32.76
N TYR A 543 23.46 -18.69 33.48
CA TYR A 543 23.31 -18.67 34.93
C TYR A 543 21.84 -18.93 35.31
N ASP A 544 21.58 -19.57 36.45
CA ASP A 544 20.23 -19.74 36.97
C ASP A 544 19.66 -18.47 37.60
N GLU A 545 18.39 -18.52 38.02
CA GLU A 545 17.65 -17.43 38.66
C GLU A 545 18.22 -16.97 40.02
N ASN A 546 19.28 -17.62 40.51
CA ASN A 546 20.04 -17.21 41.69
C ASN A 546 21.51 -16.84 41.36
N GLY A 547 21.86 -16.71 40.08
CA GLY A 547 23.18 -16.28 39.62
C GLY A 547 24.28 -17.32 39.81
N GLN A 548 23.95 -18.61 39.87
CA GLN A 548 24.95 -19.69 39.86
C GLN A 548 25.08 -20.26 38.43
N PRO A 549 26.32 -20.54 37.95
CA PRO A 549 26.51 -21.12 36.63
C PRO A 549 25.96 -22.55 36.58
N ILE A 550 25.12 -22.81 35.59
CA ILE A 550 24.44 -24.09 35.41
C ILE A 550 25.43 -25.07 34.76
N GLN A 551 25.89 -26.08 35.51
CA GLN A 551 26.79 -27.12 34.97
C GLN A 551 25.95 -28.18 34.24
N TYR A 552 26.23 -28.42 32.96
CA TYR A 552 25.81 -29.62 32.22
C TYR A 552 26.93 -30.65 32.19
#